data_AF-A0A2C5ZDL1-F1
#
_entry.id   AF-A0A2C5ZDL1-F1
#
_cell.length_a   1.000
_cell.length_b   1.000
_cell.length_c   1.000
_cell.angle_alpha   90.00
_cell.angle_beta   90.00
_cell.angle_gamma   90.00
#
_symmetry.space_group_name_H-M   'P 1'
#
loop_
_entity.id
_entity.type
_entity.pdbx_description
1 polymer ?
#
loop_
_entity_poly.entity_id
_entity_poly.type
_entity_poly.pdbx_seq_one_letter_code
_entity_poly.pdbx_strand_id
1 'polypeptide(L)'
;MMKKEELMINNKKIVLMEQPSQYILDLERRFPDEDMVGYCKEILKYPAEVNPSIEEIINLPDSVKYGDLELSLKKEDGKKDLYLAQEIIYSVRQNKPNAAYVGEFFLKKLKKDVNDYKYQELIKIGEEVFKQVGEMLYLGQIRETFRKM
;
A
#
# COMPACT_ATOMS: atom_id res chain seq x y z
N MET A 1 -25.81 14.02 -13.65
CA MET A 1 -25.51 12.88 -12.77
C MET A 1 -24.02 12.95 -12.46
N MET A 2 -23.62 12.76 -11.20
CA MET A 2 -22.20 12.59 -10.86
C MET A 2 -21.65 11.39 -11.63
N LYS A 3 -20.45 11.52 -12.20
CA LYS A 3 -19.81 10.45 -12.95
C LYS A 3 -19.46 9.30 -12.00
N LYS A 4 -19.59 8.08 -12.51
CA LYS A 4 -19.27 6.84 -11.81
C LYS A 4 -18.28 6.04 -12.65
N GLU A 5 -17.28 5.46 -11.99
CA GLU A 5 -16.33 4.55 -12.61
C GLU A 5 -16.28 3.23 -11.82
N GLU A 6 -16.08 2.13 -12.52
CA GLU A 6 -16.01 0.79 -11.92
C GLU A 6 -14.63 0.19 -12.19
N LEU A 7 -14.00 -0.34 -11.15
CA LEU A 7 -12.71 -1.03 -11.22
C LEU A 7 -12.86 -2.47 -10.72
N MET A 8 -12.11 -3.39 -11.32
CA MET A 8 -12.04 -4.79 -10.88
C MET A 8 -10.62 -5.07 -10.38
N ILE A 9 -10.49 -5.38 -9.09
CA ILE A 9 -9.20 -5.74 -8.46
C ILE A 9 -9.43 -7.03 -7.68
N ASN A 10 -8.63 -8.08 -7.92
CA ASN A 10 -8.76 -9.38 -7.26
C ASN A 10 -10.19 -9.95 -7.26
N ASN A 11 -10.88 -9.84 -8.40
CA ASN A 11 -12.30 -10.22 -8.57
C ASN A 11 -13.29 -9.48 -7.66
N LYS A 12 -12.85 -8.39 -7.02
CA LYS A 12 -13.69 -7.47 -6.26
C LYS A 12 -14.04 -6.28 -7.14
N LYS A 13 -15.32 -5.95 -7.16
CA LYS A 13 -15.83 -4.74 -7.82
C LYS A 13 -15.69 -3.56 -6.89
N ILE A 14 -15.08 -2.50 -7.40
CA ILE A 14 -14.95 -1.21 -6.74
C ILE A 14 -15.71 -0.19 -7.58
N VAL A 15 -16.46 0.67 -6.91
CA VAL A 15 -17.22 1.77 -7.50
C VAL A 15 -16.66 3.07 -6.97
N LEU A 16 -16.14 3.90 -7.87
CA LEU A 16 -15.70 5.26 -7.57
C LEU A 16 -16.77 6.25 -8.06
N MET A 17 -17.02 7.27 -7.25
CA MET A 17 -17.94 8.35 -7.58
C MET A 17 -17.18 9.66 -7.63
N GLU A 18 -17.45 10.45 -8.68
CA GLU A 18 -17.02 11.83 -8.77
C GLU A 18 -17.46 12.60 -7.52
N GLN A 19 -16.57 13.43 -7.00
CA GLN A 19 -16.82 14.29 -5.86
C GLN A 19 -16.57 15.75 -6.24
N PRO A 20 -17.21 16.71 -5.55
CA PRO A 20 -16.94 18.13 -5.77
C PRO A 20 -15.45 18.45 -5.64
N SER A 21 -14.91 19.36 -6.45
CA SER A 21 -13.47 19.70 -6.41
C SER A 21 -13.00 20.14 -5.03
N GLN A 22 -13.86 20.79 -4.23
CA GLN A 22 -13.55 21.17 -2.85
C GLN A 22 -13.28 19.95 -1.96
N TYR A 23 -14.07 18.88 -2.11
CA TYR A 23 -13.83 17.63 -1.39
C TYR A 23 -12.46 17.04 -1.75
N ILE A 24 -12.11 17.02 -3.04
CA ILE A 24 -10.80 16.53 -3.50
C ILE A 24 -9.68 17.37 -2.87
N LEU A 25 -9.76 18.71 -2.93
CA LEU A 25 -8.74 19.58 -2.34
C LEU A 25 -8.58 19.37 -0.82
N ASP A 26 -9.68 19.17 -0.09
CA ASP A 26 -9.61 18.92 1.35
C ASP A 26 -9.05 17.52 1.66
N LEU A 27 -9.34 16.54 0.80
CA LEU A 27 -8.78 15.20 0.89
C LEU A 27 -7.24 15.22 0.68
N GLU A 28 -6.75 15.92 -0.34
CA GLU A 28 -5.31 16.06 -0.61
C GLU A 28 -4.56 16.86 0.47
N ARG A 29 -5.25 17.76 1.19
CA ARG A 29 -4.67 18.45 2.37
C ARG A 29 -4.59 17.53 3.59
N ARG A 30 -5.56 16.63 3.74
CA ARG A 30 -5.67 15.73 4.89
C ARG A 30 -4.75 14.52 4.78
N PHE A 31 -4.59 13.98 3.58
CA PHE A 31 -3.78 12.79 3.31
C PHE A 31 -2.60 13.15 2.42
N PRO A 32 -1.36 13.15 2.94
CA PRO A 32 -0.18 13.40 2.12
C PRO A 32 -0.02 12.31 1.04
N ASP A 33 0.83 12.56 0.03
CA ASP A 33 0.98 11.64 -1.11
C ASP A 33 1.42 10.23 -0.72
N GLU A 34 2.09 10.07 0.43
CA GLU A 34 2.49 8.79 0.98
C GLU A 34 1.35 8.03 1.69
N ASP A 35 0.26 8.70 2.11
CA ASP A 35 -0.85 8.07 2.84
C ASP A 35 -1.97 7.55 1.89
N MET A 36 -1.62 6.58 1.07
CA MET A 36 -2.55 5.93 0.14
C MET A 36 -3.64 5.14 0.85
N VAL A 37 -3.32 4.49 1.97
CA VAL A 37 -4.28 3.72 2.77
C VAL A 37 -5.36 4.66 3.33
N GLY A 38 -4.97 5.76 3.96
CA GLY A 38 -5.92 6.75 4.48
C GLY A 38 -6.78 7.35 3.36
N TYR A 39 -6.14 7.77 2.27
CA TYR A 39 -6.82 8.33 1.10
C TYR A 39 -7.85 7.36 0.52
N CYS A 40 -7.45 6.12 0.22
CA CYS A 40 -8.32 5.12 -0.36
C CYS A 40 -9.45 4.73 0.60
N LYS A 41 -9.19 4.64 1.91
CA LYS A 41 -10.23 4.38 2.92
C LYS A 41 -11.31 5.47 2.92
N GLU A 42 -10.95 6.71 2.64
CA GLU A 42 -11.92 7.81 2.61
C GLU A 42 -12.77 7.79 1.34
N ILE A 43 -12.14 7.66 0.15
CA ILE A 43 -12.89 7.68 -1.12
C ILE A 43 -13.77 6.43 -1.32
N LEU A 44 -13.35 5.27 -0.78
CA LEU A 44 -14.13 4.03 -0.89
C LEU A 44 -15.39 4.04 -0.02
N LYS A 45 -15.56 5.00 0.90
CA LYS A 45 -16.84 5.19 1.62
C LYS A 45 -17.99 5.60 0.69
N TYR A 46 -17.69 6.03 -0.53
CA TYR A 46 -18.67 6.49 -1.49
C TYR A 46 -18.69 5.56 -2.73
N PRO A 47 -19.87 5.06 -3.14
CA PRO A 47 -21.15 5.14 -2.44
C PRO A 47 -21.14 4.32 -1.14
N ALA A 48 -21.93 4.77 -0.15
CA ALA A 48 -22.00 4.14 1.16
C ALA A 48 -22.40 2.67 1.05
N GLU A 49 -21.70 1.80 1.79
CA GLU A 49 -21.97 0.36 1.90
C GLU A 49 -21.87 -0.44 0.59
N VAL A 50 -21.30 0.15 -0.47
CA VAL A 50 -21.14 -0.55 -1.76
C VAL A 50 -19.76 -1.18 -1.92
N ASN A 51 -18.70 -0.48 -1.50
CA ASN A 51 -17.34 -0.95 -1.73
C ASN A 51 -16.87 -1.92 -0.64
N PRO A 52 -16.15 -2.99 -1.01
CA PRO A 52 -15.44 -3.82 -0.03
C PRO A 52 -14.34 -3.03 0.68
N SER A 53 -13.90 -3.53 1.84
CA SER A 53 -12.79 -2.90 2.55
C SER A 53 -11.46 -3.09 1.80
N ILE A 54 -10.45 -2.26 2.07
CA ILE A 54 -9.12 -2.41 1.44
C ILE A 54 -8.53 -3.79 1.76
N GLU A 55 -8.74 -4.28 2.98
CA GLU A 55 -8.28 -5.58 3.44
C GLU A 55 -8.91 -6.75 2.67
N GLU A 56 -10.11 -6.55 2.09
CA GLU A 56 -10.79 -7.52 1.22
C GLU A 56 -10.43 -7.34 -0.27
N ILE A 57 -10.04 -6.12 -0.68
CA ILE A 57 -9.58 -5.80 -2.03
C ILE A 57 -8.16 -6.34 -2.25
N ILE A 58 -7.29 -6.20 -1.25
CA ILE A 58 -5.86 -6.51 -1.34
C ILE A 58 -5.53 -7.81 -0.62
N ASN A 59 -4.96 -8.77 -1.34
CA ASN A 59 -4.43 -10.02 -0.84
C ASN A 59 -3.04 -9.83 -0.22
N LEU A 60 -2.99 -9.06 0.86
CA LEU A 60 -1.76 -8.93 1.63
C LEU A 60 -1.52 -10.20 2.48
N PRO A 61 -0.31 -10.78 2.51
CA PRO A 61 -0.01 -11.91 3.37
C PRO A 61 0.00 -11.50 4.85
N ASP A 62 -0.05 -12.49 5.74
CA ASP A 62 0.04 -12.27 7.19
C ASP A 62 1.44 -11.83 7.66
N SER A 63 2.45 -12.06 6.81
CA SER A 63 3.86 -11.74 7.06
C SER A 63 4.60 -11.64 5.73
N VAL A 64 5.66 -10.84 5.67
CA VAL A 64 6.65 -10.89 4.59
C VAL A 64 7.89 -11.65 5.03
N LYS A 65 8.46 -12.49 4.14
CA LYS A 65 9.57 -13.39 4.48
C LYS A 65 10.71 -13.37 3.48
N TYR A 66 11.93 -13.64 3.94
CA TYR A 66 13.09 -13.97 3.12
C TYR A 66 14.01 -14.96 3.88
N GLY A 67 14.10 -16.20 3.41
CA GLY A 67 14.78 -17.27 4.16
C GLY A 67 14.15 -17.42 5.55
N ASP A 68 14.98 -17.34 6.59
CA ASP A 68 14.55 -17.44 8.00
C ASP A 68 14.09 -16.08 8.59
N LEU A 69 14.11 -15.00 7.80
CA LEU A 69 13.64 -13.68 8.23
C LEU A 69 12.14 -13.56 7.98
N GLU A 70 11.39 -13.12 8.98
CA GLU A 70 9.93 -12.96 8.92
C GLU A 70 9.47 -11.72 9.67
N LEU A 71 8.80 -10.80 8.96
CA LEU A 71 8.15 -9.63 9.53
C LEU A 71 6.63 -9.80 9.46
N SER A 72 5.97 -9.76 10.61
CA SER A 72 4.51 -9.83 10.65
C SER A 72 3.89 -8.57 10.05
N LEU A 73 2.85 -8.77 9.23
CA LEU A 73 1.96 -7.71 8.74
C LEU A 73 0.63 -7.75 9.50
N LYS A 74 0.64 -8.17 10.76
CA LYS A 74 -0.52 -8.11 11.65
C LYS A 74 -0.27 -7.13 12.78
N LYS A 75 -1.32 -6.41 13.14
CA LYS A 75 -1.40 -5.62 14.36
C LYS A 75 -1.66 -6.54 15.56
N GLU A 76 -1.51 -5.97 16.76
CA GLU A 76 -1.80 -6.69 18.02
C GLU A 76 -3.24 -7.21 18.09
N ASP A 77 -4.20 -6.55 17.44
CA ASP A 77 -5.60 -6.98 17.34
C ASP A 77 -5.86 -8.06 16.27
N GLY A 78 -4.80 -8.55 15.62
CA GLY A 78 -4.84 -9.58 14.59
C GLY A 78 -5.23 -9.09 13.19
N LYS A 79 -5.57 -7.80 13.02
CA LYS A 79 -5.89 -7.23 11.71
C LYS A 79 -4.63 -7.00 10.87
N LYS A 80 -4.79 -7.00 9.55
CA LYS A 80 -3.71 -6.69 8.62
C LYS A 80 -3.20 -5.26 8.82
N ASP A 81 -1.88 -5.10 8.86
CA ASP A 81 -1.22 -3.82 8.96
C ASP A 81 -0.91 -3.23 7.58
N LEU A 82 -1.95 -2.64 6.98
CA LEU A 82 -1.85 -1.97 5.68
C LEU A 82 -0.85 -0.82 5.69
N TYR A 83 -0.64 -0.15 6.84
CA TYR A 83 0.30 0.96 6.93
C TYR A 83 1.74 0.47 6.90
N LEU A 84 2.05 -0.64 7.59
CA LEU A 84 3.37 -1.27 7.48
C LEU A 84 3.65 -1.75 6.04
N ALA A 85 2.66 -2.36 5.37
CA ALA A 85 2.80 -2.76 3.97
C ALA A 85 3.03 -1.55 3.04
N GLN A 86 2.35 -0.43 3.30
CA GLN A 86 2.55 0.83 2.60
C GLN A 86 3.98 1.37 2.83
N GLU A 87 4.47 1.38 4.07
CA GLU A 87 5.84 1.80 4.38
C GLU A 87 6.89 0.98 3.61
N ILE A 88 6.66 -0.34 3.47
CA ILE A 88 7.53 -1.22 2.66
C ILE A 88 7.55 -0.75 1.20
N ILE A 89 6.39 -0.48 0.59
CA ILE A 89 6.32 0.03 -0.80
C ILE A 89 7.07 1.36 -0.94
N TYR A 90 6.84 2.31 -0.04
CA TYR A 90 7.45 3.63 -0.13
C TYR A 90 8.94 3.65 0.23
N SER A 91 9.44 2.63 0.91
CA SER A 91 10.86 2.52 1.26
C SER A 91 11.79 2.44 0.04
N VAL A 92 11.27 2.08 -1.14
CA VAL A 92 12.03 2.03 -2.41
C VAL A 92 12.58 3.40 -2.87
N ARG A 93 12.19 4.49 -2.18
CA ARG A 93 12.48 5.94 -2.39
C ARG A 93 12.15 6.48 -3.79
N GLN A 94 11.40 7.58 -3.79
CA GLN A 94 10.66 8.15 -4.93
C GLN A 94 11.51 8.65 -6.12
N ASN A 95 12.83 8.88 -5.97
CA ASN A 95 13.65 9.48 -7.04
C ASN A 95 14.54 8.49 -7.80
N LYS A 96 14.75 7.28 -7.25
CA LYS A 96 15.46 6.21 -7.96
C LYS A 96 15.07 4.88 -7.30
N PRO A 97 14.14 4.12 -7.89
CA PRO A 97 13.65 2.90 -7.28
C PRO A 97 14.83 1.94 -7.07
N ASN A 98 15.09 1.60 -5.80
CA ASN A 98 16.16 0.70 -5.42
C ASN A 98 15.68 -0.27 -4.34
N ALA A 99 15.62 -1.55 -4.71
CA ALA A 99 15.19 -2.62 -3.81
C ALA A 99 16.09 -2.73 -2.57
N ALA A 100 17.37 -2.34 -2.63
CA ALA A 100 18.24 -2.38 -1.46
C ALA A 100 17.69 -1.59 -0.26
N TYR A 101 16.99 -0.48 -0.50
CA TYR A 101 16.35 0.29 0.57
C TYR A 101 15.15 -0.43 1.18
N VAL A 102 14.43 -1.23 0.40
CA VAL A 102 13.37 -2.12 0.91
C VAL A 102 13.97 -3.21 1.79
N GLY A 103 15.09 -3.80 1.36
CA GLY A 103 15.83 -4.78 2.15
C GLY A 103 16.35 -4.19 3.47
N GLU A 104 16.95 -2.99 3.41
CA GLU A 104 17.39 -2.24 4.58
C GLU A 104 16.22 -1.96 5.54
N PHE A 105 15.09 -1.47 5.03
CA PHE A 105 13.90 -1.19 5.82
C PHE A 105 13.38 -2.45 6.54
N PHE A 106 13.25 -3.55 5.82
CA PHE A 106 12.81 -4.83 6.37
C PHE A 106 13.72 -5.33 7.49
N LEU A 107 15.04 -5.31 7.27
CA LEU A 107 16.03 -5.71 8.28
C LEU A 107 15.98 -4.82 9.53
N LYS A 108 15.83 -3.49 9.35
CA LYS A 108 15.68 -2.55 10.47
C LYS A 108 14.42 -2.82 11.29
N LYS A 109 13.28 -3.12 10.65
CA LYS A 109 12.04 -3.51 11.35
C LYS A 109 12.22 -4.81 12.15
N LEU A 110 13.08 -5.71 11.68
CA LEU A 110 13.49 -6.93 12.40
C LEU A 110 14.61 -6.72 13.43
N LYS A 111 15.04 -5.46 13.65
CA LYS A 111 16.14 -5.11 14.56
C LYS A 111 17.46 -5.82 14.23
N LYS A 112 17.71 -6.09 12.94
CA LYS A 112 18.98 -6.62 12.44
C LYS A 112 19.94 -5.48 12.09
N ASP A 113 21.24 -5.72 12.23
CA ASP A 113 22.25 -4.79 11.73
C ASP A 113 22.39 -4.97 10.21
N VAL A 114 22.22 -3.88 9.47
CA VAL A 114 22.29 -3.89 8.00
C VAL A 114 23.71 -4.09 7.52
N ASN A 115 24.71 -3.73 8.33
CA ASN A 115 26.13 -3.87 7.99
C ASN A 115 26.58 -5.34 7.90
N ASP A 116 25.79 -6.27 8.44
CA ASP A 116 26.03 -7.70 8.33
C ASP A 116 25.76 -8.26 6.93
N TYR A 117 25.12 -7.48 6.06
CA TYR A 117 24.65 -7.90 4.74
C TYR A 117 25.39 -7.17 3.62
N LYS A 118 25.76 -7.92 2.58
CA LYS A 118 26.30 -7.31 1.36
C LYS A 118 25.21 -6.56 0.62
N TYR A 119 25.58 -5.51 -0.11
CA TYR A 119 24.64 -4.72 -0.90
C TYR A 119 23.80 -5.56 -1.89
N GLN A 120 24.39 -6.58 -2.52
CA GLN A 120 23.65 -7.50 -3.41
C GLN A 120 22.62 -8.36 -2.66
N GLU A 121 22.86 -8.68 -1.39
CA GLU A 121 21.90 -9.40 -0.55
C GLU A 121 20.74 -8.48 -0.17
N LEU A 122 21.02 -7.21 0.15
CA LEU A 122 19.98 -6.21 0.40
C LEU A 122 19.03 -6.05 -0.79
N ILE A 123 19.56 -6.07 -2.03
CA ILE A 123 18.73 -6.04 -3.24
C ILE A 123 17.81 -7.26 -3.27
N LYS A 124 18.34 -8.48 -3.11
CA LYS A 124 17.55 -9.72 -3.16
C LYS A 124 16.46 -9.77 -2.09
N ILE A 125 16.80 -9.38 -0.86
CA ILE A 125 15.84 -9.27 0.25
C ILE A 125 14.75 -8.29 -0.14
N GLY A 126 15.13 -7.11 -0.62
CA GLY A 126 14.20 -6.05 -0.97
C GLY A 126 13.26 -6.41 -2.13
N GLU A 127 13.76 -7.05 -3.18
CA GLU A 127 12.94 -7.50 -4.31
C GLU A 127 11.86 -8.49 -3.87
N GLU A 128 12.25 -9.49 -3.07
CA GLU A 128 11.32 -10.52 -2.59
C GLU A 128 10.30 -9.95 -1.60
N VAL A 129 10.73 -9.07 -0.69
CA VAL A 129 9.84 -8.40 0.26
C VAL A 129 8.87 -7.46 -0.46
N PHE A 130 9.36 -6.67 -1.43
CA PHE A 130 8.53 -5.76 -2.21
C PHE A 130 7.45 -6.51 -2.99
N LYS A 131 7.81 -7.62 -3.63
CA LYS A 131 6.88 -8.48 -4.37
C LYS A 131 5.71 -8.96 -3.50
N GLN A 132 5.97 -9.33 -2.25
CA GLN A 132 4.96 -9.84 -1.33
C GLN A 132 3.93 -8.78 -0.90
N VAL A 133 4.28 -7.49 -0.96
CA VAL A 133 3.35 -6.38 -0.69
C VAL A 133 2.90 -5.65 -1.96
N GLY A 134 3.24 -6.16 -3.14
CA GLY A 134 3.09 -5.48 -4.43
C GLY A 134 1.65 -5.09 -4.76
N GLU A 135 0.65 -5.81 -4.25
CA GLU A 135 -0.76 -5.46 -4.45
C GLU A 135 -1.16 -4.12 -3.81
N MET A 136 -0.37 -3.58 -2.88
CA MET A 136 -0.57 -2.22 -2.36
C MET A 136 -0.49 -1.15 -3.45
N LEU A 137 0.15 -1.45 -4.59
CA LEU A 137 0.18 -0.57 -5.76
C LEU A 137 -1.22 -0.34 -6.38
N TYR A 138 -2.19 -1.24 -6.15
CA TYR A 138 -3.57 -1.03 -6.58
C TYR A 138 -4.22 0.19 -5.92
N LEU A 139 -3.78 0.58 -4.72
CA LEU A 139 -4.25 1.82 -4.08
C LEU A 139 -3.86 3.06 -4.90
N GLY A 140 -2.69 3.05 -5.52
CA GLY A 140 -2.27 4.09 -6.46
C GLY A 140 -3.19 4.15 -7.68
N GLN A 141 -3.56 3.00 -8.25
CA GLN A 141 -4.52 2.93 -9.36
C GLN A 141 -5.89 3.51 -8.95
N ILE A 142 -6.42 3.12 -7.79
CA ILE A 142 -7.72 3.60 -7.27
C ILE A 142 -7.70 5.12 -7.12
N ARG A 143 -6.66 5.68 -6.48
CA ARG A 143 -6.50 7.13 -6.29
C ARG A 143 -6.40 7.87 -7.61
N GLU A 144 -5.57 7.40 -8.53
CA GLU A 144 -5.35 8.06 -9.81
C GLU A 144 -6.59 8.00 -10.72
N THR A 145 -7.35 6.91 -10.67
CA THR A 145 -8.66 6.86 -11.33
C THR A 145 -9.59 7.90 -10.72
N PHE A 146 -9.74 7.92 -9.39
CA PHE A 146 -10.61 8.88 -8.68
C PHE A 146 -10.26 10.35 -9.01
N ARG A 147 -8.97 10.71 -9.03
CA ARG A 147 -8.50 12.08 -9.34
C ARG A 147 -8.81 12.54 -10.76
N LYS A 148 -8.94 11.60 -11.71
CA LYS A 148 -9.19 11.87 -13.14
C LYS A 148 -10.68 11.93 -13.48
N MET A 149 -11.56 11.56 -12.55
CA MET A 149 -13.00 11.53 -12.79
C MET A 149 -13.53 12.93 -13.04
#